data_AF-A0A3M1QYC5-F1
#
_entry.id   AF-A0A3M1QYC5-F1
#
_cell.length_a   1.000
_cell.length_b   1.000
_cell.length_c   1.000
_cell.angle_alpha   90.00
_cell.angle_beta   90.00
_cell.angle_gamma   90.00
#
_symmetry.space_group_name_H-M   'P 1'
#
loop_
_entity.id
_entity.type
_entity.pdbx_description
1 polymer ?
#
loop_
_entity_poly.entity_id
_entity_poly.type
_entity_poly.pdbx_seq_one_letter_code
_entity_poly.pdbx_strand_id
1 'polypeptide(L)'
;MPLPLMYPAEVDRYRLIQKLVRQARATYHVAETGQRGIDQTALAIAARVSQATISNLENLEKAVTSRRRRVSREELIRVLTWGLELEQAWIDAILWLYDGEPLNEDEIRRYVRGYLPEAAPAKYTTTELRRLVLCLLQEALSAHDQSPRVQPVTVKLIFSGDERAILEADEALLQMERLPGQSLLVSEYPSHLTHPPEAHKSGELVGSRFITDALRQQWLSVNWKRVETFYHNLELYGQRSIHCKASVQRYLQRDFSHRLTLEQRRRQIAHWITLLESYDHYQVGLAETTPALELKLKGTVQAMMRSACRYEDDRWPHWGPRYVLWVDETSVFRFFLNFENAWDAIPPQDRDKEEVIRWLRTLLSHPG
;
A
#
# COMPACT_ATOMS: atom_id res chain seq x y z
N MET A 1 3.10 23.85 11.70
CA MET A 1 2.47 23.26 10.50
C MET A 1 2.62 21.76 10.63
N PRO A 2 1.54 20.98 10.43
CA PRO A 2 1.59 19.53 10.53
C PRO A 2 2.58 18.96 9.50
N LEU A 3 3.29 17.90 9.88
CA LEU A 3 4.23 17.24 8.97
C LEU A 3 3.45 16.46 7.89
N PRO A 4 3.95 16.39 6.64
CA PRO A 4 3.38 15.51 5.63
C PRO A 4 3.20 14.09 6.18
N LEU A 5 2.01 13.53 5.96
CA LEU A 5 1.62 12.21 6.44
C LEU A 5 2.17 11.11 5.54
N MET A 6 2.39 9.91 6.12
CA MET A 6 2.86 8.74 5.35
C MET A 6 1.90 8.33 4.23
N TYR A 7 0.60 8.47 4.47
CA TYR A 7 -0.47 8.22 3.49
C TYR A 7 -1.46 9.38 3.50
N PRO A 8 -2.03 9.73 2.35
CA PRO A 8 -3.04 10.79 2.28
C PRO A 8 -4.33 10.39 2.99
N ALA A 9 -4.76 9.13 2.84
CA ALA A 9 -6.03 8.65 3.36
C ALA A 9 -5.93 8.12 4.79
N GLU A 10 -6.91 8.50 5.63
CA GLU A 10 -7.04 8.00 7.01
C GLU A 10 -7.11 6.47 7.09
N VAL A 11 -7.78 5.82 6.14
CA VAL A 11 -8.01 4.38 6.18
C VAL A 11 -6.70 3.57 6.21
N ASP A 12 -5.69 3.98 5.44
CA ASP A 12 -4.39 3.30 5.41
C ASP A 12 -3.61 3.54 6.71
N ARG A 13 -3.61 4.77 7.21
CA ARG A 13 -2.96 5.13 8.47
C ARG A 13 -3.59 4.40 9.65
N TYR A 14 -4.92 4.37 9.72
CA TYR A 14 -5.65 3.70 10.79
C TYR A 14 -5.41 2.20 10.81
N ARG A 15 -5.26 1.55 9.65
CA ARG A 15 -4.90 0.13 9.59
C ARG A 15 -3.50 -0.16 10.13
N LEU A 16 -2.54 0.72 9.86
CA LEU A 16 -1.21 0.64 10.47
C LEU A 16 -1.29 0.80 11.98
N ILE A 17 -1.99 1.83 12.46
CA ILE A 17 -2.17 2.07 13.91
C ILE A 17 -2.83 0.86 14.58
N GLN A 18 -3.90 0.29 14.00
CA GLN A 18 -4.53 -0.94 14.49
C GLN A 18 -3.51 -2.06 14.66
N LYS A 19 -2.69 -2.32 13.63
CA LYS A 19 -1.70 -3.40 13.64
C LYS A 19 -0.66 -3.17 14.73
N LEU A 20 -0.12 -1.96 14.81
CA LEU A 20 0.90 -1.60 15.79
C LEU A 20 0.36 -1.69 17.22
N VAL A 21 -0.84 -1.17 17.49
CA VAL A 21 -1.48 -1.24 18.82
C VAL A 21 -1.82 -2.68 19.21
N ARG A 22 -2.42 -3.47 18.30
CA ARG A 22 -2.70 -4.89 18.56
C ARG A 22 -1.43 -5.67 18.88
N GLN A 23 -0.35 -5.38 18.15
CA GLN A 23 0.92 -6.04 18.40
C GLN A 23 1.51 -5.64 19.73
N ALA A 24 1.63 -4.33 20.01
CA ALA A 24 2.16 -3.83 21.27
C ALA A 24 1.41 -4.46 22.45
N ARG A 25 0.08 -4.58 22.33
CA ARG A 25 -0.74 -5.28 23.32
C ARG A 25 -0.39 -6.76 23.44
N ALA A 26 -0.18 -7.46 22.32
CA ALA A 26 0.16 -8.89 22.31
C ALA A 26 1.57 -9.20 22.84
N THR A 27 2.50 -8.26 22.70
CA THR A 27 3.89 -8.40 23.19
C THR A 27 4.13 -7.77 24.54
N TYR A 28 3.16 -7.05 25.09
CA TYR A 28 3.25 -6.40 26.40
C TYR A 28 3.69 -7.40 27.47
N HIS A 29 4.73 -7.05 28.23
CA HIS A 29 5.29 -7.92 29.25
C HIS A 29 4.77 -7.52 30.62
N VAL A 30 3.91 -8.34 31.21
CA VAL A 30 3.40 -8.10 32.57
C VAL A 30 4.49 -8.50 33.56
N ALA A 31 5.20 -7.52 34.12
CA ALA A 31 6.34 -7.74 35.02
C ALA A 31 6.01 -8.66 36.21
N GLU A 32 4.79 -8.56 36.76
CA GLU A 32 4.36 -9.30 37.94
C GLU A 32 4.11 -10.79 37.68
N THR A 33 3.67 -11.15 36.47
CA THR A 33 3.24 -12.52 36.14
C THR A 33 4.16 -13.23 35.15
N GLY A 34 5.08 -12.49 34.51
CA GLY A 34 5.90 -12.98 33.40
C GLY A 34 5.08 -13.38 32.17
N GLN A 35 3.78 -13.07 32.14
CA GLN A 35 2.91 -13.38 31.01
C GLN A 35 3.14 -12.37 29.88
N ARG A 36 3.13 -12.89 28.66
CA ARG A 36 3.13 -12.09 27.43
C ARG A 36 1.69 -11.79 27.01
N GLY A 37 1.46 -10.53 26.72
CA GLY A 37 0.19 -10.00 26.27
C GLY A 37 -0.66 -9.48 27.43
N ILE A 38 -1.41 -8.42 27.15
CA ILE A 38 -2.45 -7.89 28.06
C ILE A 38 -3.81 -7.98 27.38
N ASP A 39 -4.84 -8.40 28.12
CA ASP A 39 -6.21 -8.43 27.58
C ASP A 39 -6.78 -7.01 27.42
N GLN A 40 -7.84 -6.86 26.61
CA GLN A 40 -8.40 -5.54 26.33
C GLN A 40 -9.01 -4.86 27.57
N THR A 41 -9.52 -5.63 28.53
CA THR A 41 -10.15 -5.10 29.75
C THR A 41 -9.07 -4.58 30.69
N ALA A 42 -8.02 -5.36 30.93
CA ALA A 42 -6.86 -4.96 31.71
C ALA A 42 -6.17 -3.74 31.09
N LEU A 43 -5.99 -3.72 29.77
CA LEU A 43 -5.44 -2.56 29.06
C LEU A 43 -6.31 -1.31 29.23
N ALA A 44 -7.63 -1.45 29.12
CA ALA A 44 -8.56 -0.35 29.30
C ALA A 44 -8.48 0.22 30.73
N ILE A 45 -8.38 -0.64 31.75
CA ILE A 45 -8.21 -0.23 33.15
C ILE A 45 -6.89 0.53 33.32
N ALA A 46 -5.78 0.00 32.80
CA ALA A 46 -4.47 0.64 32.89
C ALA A 46 -4.45 2.03 32.21
N ALA A 47 -4.98 2.13 31.00
CA ALA A 47 -5.13 3.39 30.27
C ALA A 47 -6.25 4.31 30.82
N ARG A 48 -7.05 3.80 31.76
CA ARG A 48 -8.24 4.45 32.33
C ARG A 48 -9.29 4.85 31.28
N VAL A 49 -9.40 4.10 30.19
CA VAL A 49 -10.39 4.30 29.12
C VAL A 49 -11.44 3.20 29.15
N SER A 50 -12.47 3.30 28.30
CA SER A 50 -13.44 2.22 28.17
C SER A 50 -12.85 1.04 27.38
N GLN A 51 -13.29 -0.19 27.65
CA GLN A 51 -12.92 -1.35 26.82
C GLN A 51 -13.39 -1.15 25.36
N ALA A 52 -14.50 -0.44 25.14
CA ALA A 52 -14.97 -0.08 23.81
C ALA A 52 -13.96 0.81 23.06
N THR A 53 -13.23 1.69 23.76
CA THR A 53 -12.13 2.50 23.21
C THR A 53 -11.01 1.60 22.69
N ILE A 54 -10.61 0.56 23.45
CA ILE A 54 -9.60 -0.42 23.00
C ILE A 54 -10.09 -1.19 21.77
N SER A 55 -11.32 -1.69 21.81
CA SER A 55 -11.93 -2.40 20.67
C SER A 55 -12.01 -1.50 19.42
N ASN A 56 -12.34 -0.23 19.59
CA ASN A 56 -12.36 0.76 18.52
C ASN A 56 -10.96 1.07 17.99
N LEU A 57 -9.93 1.18 18.84
CA LEU A 57 -8.54 1.34 18.39
C LEU A 57 -8.06 0.13 17.58
N GLU A 58 -8.37 -1.08 18.03
CA GLU A 58 -8.07 -2.29 17.27
C GLU A 58 -8.93 -2.42 16.02
N ASN A 59 -9.97 -1.60 15.83
CA ASN A 59 -10.83 -1.57 14.65
C ASN A 59 -10.95 -0.14 14.06
N LEU A 60 -9.90 0.67 14.22
CA LEU A 60 -9.89 2.10 13.90
C LEU A 60 -10.27 2.46 12.45
N GLU A 61 -9.95 1.64 11.43
CA GLU A 61 -10.43 1.82 10.05
C GLU A 61 -11.95 2.03 9.95
N LYS A 62 -12.74 1.42 10.85
CA LYS A 62 -14.20 1.56 10.86
C LYS A 62 -14.66 2.94 11.32
N ALA A 63 -13.77 3.74 11.91
CA ALA A 63 -14.04 5.13 12.28
C ALA A 63 -14.15 6.06 11.05
N VAL A 64 -13.57 5.66 9.91
CA VAL A 64 -13.67 6.40 8.63
C VAL A 64 -15.14 6.49 8.19
N THR A 65 -15.89 5.40 8.34
CA THR A 65 -17.32 5.33 7.95
C THR A 65 -18.28 5.52 9.11
N SER A 66 -17.82 5.42 10.37
CA SER A 66 -18.67 5.49 11.55
C SER A 66 -18.14 6.43 12.63
N ARG A 67 -18.79 7.59 12.81
CA ARG A 67 -18.42 8.56 13.85
C ARG A 67 -18.44 7.99 15.27
N ARG A 68 -19.32 7.01 15.55
CA ARG A 68 -19.42 6.35 16.87
C ARG A 68 -18.20 5.50 17.24
N ARG A 69 -17.34 5.18 16.27
CA ARG A 69 -16.13 4.37 16.46
C ARG A 69 -14.86 5.23 16.51
N ARG A 70 -14.99 6.56 16.48
CA ARG A 70 -13.85 7.46 16.61
C ARG A 70 -13.27 7.34 18.03
N VAL A 71 -11.95 7.32 18.08
CA VAL A 71 -11.17 7.38 19.32
C VAL A 71 -10.51 8.74 19.30
N SER A 72 -10.60 9.50 20.40
CA SER A 72 -9.96 10.81 20.49
C SER A 72 -8.44 10.70 20.61
N ARG A 73 -7.73 11.77 20.24
CA ARG A 73 -6.27 11.87 20.41
C ARG A 73 -5.86 11.62 21.87
N GLU A 74 -6.59 12.22 22.82
CA GLU A 74 -6.34 12.01 24.26
C GLU A 74 -6.47 10.54 24.66
N GLU A 75 -7.54 9.86 24.23
CA GLU A 75 -7.71 8.43 24.49
C GLU A 75 -6.58 7.59 23.89
N LEU A 76 -6.16 7.92 22.66
CA LEU A 76 -5.03 7.25 22.01
C LEU A 76 -3.74 7.46 22.82
N ILE A 77 -3.41 8.69 23.20
CA ILE A 77 -2.22 9.00 24.03
C ILE A 77 -2.24 8.17 25.31
N ARG A 78 -3.37 8.11 26.02
CA ARG A 78 -3.50 7.36 27.28
C ARG A 78 -3.32 5.86 27.09
N VAL A 79 -3.79 5.30 25.98
CA VAL A 79 -3.57 3.89 25.64
C VAL A 79 -2.11 3.62 25.33
N LEU A 80 -1.45 4.47 24.55
CA LEU A 80 -0.04 4.29 24.18
C LEU A 80 0.92 4.51 25.36
N THR A 81 0.57 5.41 26.30
CA THR A 81 1.37 5.77 27.48
C THR A 81 1.05 4.85 28.66
N TRP A 82 -0.06 5.07 29.36
CA TRP A 82 -0.37 4.34 30.60
C TRP A 82 -0.85 2.91 30.37
N GLY A 83 -1.37 2.62 29.18
CA GLY A 83 -1.83 1.27 28.85
C GLY A 83 -0.73 0.34 28.36
N LEU A 84 0.02 0.81 27.35
CA LEU A 84 1.03 0.02 26.65
C LEU A 84 2.46 0.37 27.03
N GLU A 85 2.67 1.46 27.78
CA GLU A 85 3.99 1.89 28.28
C GLU A 85 5.04 1.98 27.17
N LEU A 86 4.65 2.56 26.02
CA LEU A 86 5.55 2.70 24.88
C LEU A 86 6.57 3.83 25.11
N GLU A 87 7.72 3.69 24.46
CA GLU A 87 8.72 4.76 24.39
C GLU A 87 8.17 6.00 23.66
N GLN A 88 8.64 7.19 24.05
CA GLN A 88 8.15 8.45 23.50
C GLN A 88 8.24 8.51 21.97
N ALA A 89 9.35 8.05 21.38
CA ALA A 89 9.52 8.06 19.93
C ALA A 89 8.48 7.22 19.19
N TRP A 90 8.03 6.12 19.79
CA TRP A 90 6.98 5.27 19.22
C TRP A 90 5.61 5.89 19.35
N ILE A 91 5.34 6.54 20.49
CA ILE A 91 4.12 7.33 20.70
C ILE A 91 4.03 8.43 19.65
N ASP A 92 5.11 9.20 19.48
CA ASP A 92 5.22 10.28 18.50
C ASP A 92 4.97 9.79 17.07
N ALA A 93 5.55 8.64 16.69
CA ALA A 93 5.34 8.04 15.37
C ALA A 93 3.89 7.60 15.12
N ILE A 94 3.22 7.01 16.12
CA ILE A 94 1.83 6.58 16.02
C ILE A 94 0.89 7.79 15.97
N LEU A 95 1.14 8.83 16.76
CA LEU A 95 0.36 10.07 16.73
C LEU A 95 0.55 10.83 15.41
N TRP A 96 1.76 10.84 14.88
CA TRP A 96 2.00 11.36 13.54
C TRP A 96 1.20 10.60 12.47
N LEU A 97 1.06 9.27 12.54
CA LEU A 97 0.14 8.55 11.65
C LEU A 97 -1.33 8.94 11.88
N TYR A 98 -1.71 9.25 13.10
CA TYR A 98 -3.09 9.54 13.46
C TYR A 98 -3.55 10.89 12.88
N ASP A 99 -2.86 11.98 13.22
CA ASP A 99 -3.24 13.35 12.83
C ASP A 99 -2.10 14.22 12.31
N GLY A 100 -0.87 13.70 12.24
CA GLY A 100 0.29 14.41 11.70
C GLY A 100 1.10 15.18 12.74
N GLU A 101 0.74 15.06 14.02
CA GLU A 101 1.38 15.79 15.10
C GLU A 101 1.95 14.85 16.18
N PRO A 102 3.29 14.85 16.38
CA PRO A 102 3.92 14.26 17.57
C PRO A 102 3.41 14.90 18.88
N LEU A 103 3.82 14.36 20.02
CA LEU A 103 3.45 14.90 21.32
C LEU A 103 3.93 16.36 21.48
N ASN A 104 3.06 17.22 21.98
CA ASN A 104 3.42 18.57 22.40
C ASN A 104 3.81 18.63 23.89
N GLU A 105 4.33 19.78 24.33
CA GLU A 105 4.80 19.99 25.72
C GLU A 105 3.70 19.77 26.78
N ASP A 106 2.46 20.18 26.48
CA ASP A 106 1.34 20.02 27.40
C ASP A 106 0.92 18.55 27.51
N GLU A 107 0.89 17.82 26.40
CA GLU A 107 0.61 16.39 26.37
C GLU A 107 1.69 15.60 27.12
N ILE A 108 2.96 15.95 26.92
CA ILE A 108 4.09 15.34 27.63
C ILE A 108 3.96 15.56 29.14
N ARG A 109 3.68 16.79 29.56
CA ARG A 109 3.51 17.13 30.98
C ARG A 109 2.35 16.37 31.62
N ARG A 110 1.23 16.23 30.92
CA ARG A 110 0.00 15.62 31.46
C ARG A 110 0.03 14.10 31.46
N TYR A 111 0.54 13.48 30.39
CA TYR A 111 0.38 12.05 30.16
C TYR A 111 1.69 11.27 30.22
N VAL A 112 2.83 11.90 29.90
CA VAL A 112 4.09 11.15 29.69
C VAL A 112 5.03 11.26 30.90
N ARG A 113 5.22 12.46 31.47
CA ARG A 113 6.21 12.70 32.54
C ARG A 113 6.01 11.89 33.82
N GLY A 114 4.78 11.45 34.09
CA GLY A 114 4.50 10.58 35.23
C GLY A 114 5.19 9.20 35.13
N TYR A 115 5.48 8.75 33.91
CA TYR A 115 6.10 7.45 33.60
C TYR A 115 7.50 7.60 32.97
N LEU A 116 7.73 8.63 32.14
CA LEU A 116 9.05 8.99 31.58
C LEU A 116 9.45 10.39 32.07
N PRO A 117 10.15 10.53 33.21
CA PRO A 117 10.44 11.83 33.83
C PRO A 117 11.24 12.78 32.93
N GLU A 118 12.10 12.23 32.07
CA GLU A 118 12.98 12.97 31.16
C GLU A 118 12.32 13.32 29.81
N ALA A 119 11.05 12.98 29.62
CA ALA A 119 10.34 13.24 28.37
C ALA A 119 10.24 14.74 28.05
N ALA A 120 10.56 15.07 26.79
CA ALA A 120 10.57 16.43 26.26
C ALA A 120 10.16 16.42 24.77
N PRO A 121 9.54 17.50 24.26
CA PRO A 121 9.15 17.58 22.86
C PRO A 121 10.33 17.35 21.92
N ALA A 122 10.23 16.32 21.09
CA ALA A 122 11.24 16.02 20.09
C ALA A 122 10.90 16.70 18.75
N LYS A 123 11.93 17.10 18.01
CA LYS A 123 11.78 17.61 16.64
C LYS A 123 12.10 16.48 15.69
N TYR A 124 11.12 16.12 14.85
CA TYR A 124 11.28 15.11 13.83
C TYR A 124 11.10 15.68 12.44
N THR A 125 11.79 15.08 11.49
CA THR A 125 11.47 15.12 10.07
C THR A 125 10.44 14.04 9.72
N THR A 126 9.71 14.22 8.62
CA THR A 126 8.82 13.18 8.07
C THR A 126 9.55 11.86 7.82
N THR A 127 10.81 11.93 7.36
CA THR A 127 11.63 10.74 7.10
C THR A 127 11.95 9.97 8.38
N GLU A 128 12.25 10.66 9.48
CA GLU A 128 12.54 10.01 10.76
C GLU A 128 11.30 9.30 11.34
N LEU A 129 10.13 9.96 11.35
CA LEU A 129 8.88 9.36 11.83
C LEU A 129 8.45 8.18 10.97
N ARG A 130 8.58 8.31 9.64
CA ARG A 130 8.34 7.21 8.71
C ARG A 130 9.25 6.01 9.01
N ARG A 131 10.54 6.23 9.24
CA ARG A 131 11.47 5.16 9.62
C ARG A 131 11.05 4.49 10.92
N LEU A 132 10.64 5.26 11.93
CA LEU A 132 10.15 4.72 13.20
C LEU A 132 8.92 3.83 13.02
N VAL A 133 7.95 4.24 12.18
CA VAL A 133 6.78 3.41 11.83
C VAL A 133 7.19 2.09 11.18
N LEU A 134 8.13 2.13 10.24
CA LEU A 134 8.61 0.92 9.56
C LEU A 134 9.39 0.00 10.50
N CYS A 135 10.18 0.55 11.43
CA CYS A 135 10.85 -0.21 12.49
C CYS A 135 9.83 -0.90 13.40
N LEU A 136 8.83 -0.16 13.89
CA LEU A 136 7.73 -0.70 14.69
C LEU A 136 7.00 -1.85 13.97
N LEU A 137 6.74 -1.69 12.67
CA LEU A 137 6.09 -2.72 11.87
C LEU A 137 7.00 -3.95 11.69
N GLN A 138 8.30 -3.75 11.46
CA GLN A 138 9.27 -4.84 11.36
C GLN A 138 9.34 -5.65 12.66
N GLU A 139 9.41 -4.97 13.80
CA GLU A 139 9.39 -5.62 15.13
C GLU A 139 8.10 -6.41 15.32
N ALA A 140 6.97 -5.82 14.93
CA ALA A 140 5.67 -6.48 15.02
C ALA A 140 5.59 -7.77 14.21
N LEU A 141 6.11 -7.76 12.99
CA LEU A 141 6.14 -8.94 12.13
C LEU A 141 7.14 -10.00 12.63
N SER A 142 8.27 -9.57 13.18
CA SER A 142 9.31 -10.47 13.70
C SER A 142 8.85 -11.21 14.96
N ALA A 143 8.12 -10.53 15.85
CA ALA A 143 7.54 -11.14 17.03
C ALA A 143 6.42 -12.15 16.68
N HIS A 144 5.73 -11.98 15.54
CA HIS A 144 4.76 -12.96 15.06
C HIS A 144 5.43 -14.29 14.65
N ASP A 145 6.61 -14.25 14.03
CA ASP A 145 7.34 -15.46 13.62
C ASP A 145 7.82 -16.30 14.80
N GLN A 146 8.04 -15.66 15.95
CA GLN A 146 8.46 -16.32 17.18
C GLN A 146 7.27 -16.90 17.96
N SER A 147 6.03 -16.65 17.50
CA SER A 147 4.84 -17.18 18.15
C SER A 147 4.62 -18.65 17.76
N PRO A 148 4.50 -19.58 18.72
CA PRO A 148 4.25 -21.00 18.42
C PRO A 148 2.85 -21.25 17.84
N ARG A 149 1.97 -20.24 17.78
CA ARG A 149 0.65 -20.35 17.16
C ARG A 149 0.76 -20.10 15.66
N VAL A 150 0.81 -21.18 14.88
CA VAL A 150 0.68 -21.14 13.42
C VAL A 150 -0.73 -20.64 13.07
N GLN A 151 -0.86 -19.41 12.60
CA GLN A 151 -2.10 -18.95 11.99
C GLN A 151 -2.19 -19.51 10.55
N PRO A 152 -3.34 -20.02 10.12
CA PRO A 152 -3.49 -20.50 8.75
C PRO A 152 -3.34 -19.33 7.77
N VAL A 153 -2.37 -19.44 6.88
CA VAL A 153 -2.15 -18.49 5.79
C VAL A 153 -3.16 -18.78 4.69
N THR A 154 -3.97 -17.79 4.31
CA THR A 154 -4.98 -17.96 3.27
C THR A 154 -4.47 -17.39 1.96
N VAL A 155 -4.18 -18.30 1.02
CA VAL A 155 -3.73 -17.98 -0.34
C VAL A 155 -4.75 -18.50 -1.34
N LYS A 156 -5.09 -17.67 -2.34
CA LYS A 156 -5.92 -18.06 -3.48
C LYS A 156 -5.07 -18.06 -4.74
N LEU A 157 -5.10 -19.18 -5.47
CA LEU A 157 -4.45 -19.31 -6.77
C LEU A 157 -5.48 -19.00 -7.85
N ILE A 158 -5.16 -18.06 -8.74
CA ILE A 158 -6.04 -17.64 -9.82
C ILE A 158 -5.41 -18.07 -11.14
N PHE A 159 -6.07 -18.98 -11.83
CA PHE A 159 -5.64 -19.51 -13.12
C PHE A 159 -6.29 -18.73 -14.27
N SER A 160 -5.70 -18.79 -15.46
CA SER A 160 -6.24 -18.12 -16.65
C SER A 160 -6.00 -18.96 -17.91
N GLY A 161 -6.26 -20.27 -17.82
CA GLY A 161 -5.99 -21.23 -18.89
C GLY A 161 -6.94 -21.13 -20.10
N ASP A 162 -8.06 -20.43 -19.94
CA ASP A 162 -9.06 -20.20 -20.99
C ASP A 162 -9.67 -18.78 -20.87
N GLU A 163 -10.53 -18.40 -21.82
CA GLU A 163 -11.19 -17.09 -21.87
C GLU A 163 -11.98 -16.76 -20.61
N ARG A 164 -12.68 -17.75 -20.05
CA ARG A 164 -13.52 -17.54 -18.87
C ARG A 164 -12.64 -17.32 -17.64
N ALA A 165 -11.59 -18.11 -17.50
CA ALA A 165 -10.61 -17.96 -16.43
C ALA A 165 -9.84 -16.63 -16.54
N ILE A 166 -9.59 -16.12 -17.76
CA ILE A 166 -9.06 -14.76 -17.97
C ILE A 166 -10.04 -13.70 -17.43
N LEU A 167 -11.33 -13.82 -17.75
CA LEU A 167 -12.36 -12.91 -17.24
C LEU A 167 -12.44 -12.96 -15.71
N GLU A 168 -12.48 -14.16 -15.11
CA GLU A 168 -12.50 -14.35 -13.66
C GLU A 168 -11.26 -13.74 -12.98
N ALA A 169 -10.09 -13.81 -13.61
CA ALA A 169 -8.88 -13.17 -13.11
C ALA A 169 -8.97 -11.63 -13.13
N ASP A 170 -9.56 -11.05 -14.18
CA ASP A 170 -9.78 -9.60 -14.25
C ASP A 170 -10.90 -9.14 -13.31
N GLU A 171 -11.91 -9.97 -13.03
CA GLU A 171 -12.90 -9.72 -11.99
C GLU A 171 -12.26 -9.75 -10.59
N ALA A 172 -11.35 -10.69 -10.31
CA ALA A 172 -10.63 -10.73 -9.05
C ALA A 172 -9.76 -9.48 -8.84
N LEU A 173 -9.12 -8.98 -9.91
CA LEU A 173 -8.42 -7.70 -9.88
C LEU A 173 -9.36 -6.53 -9.60
N LEU A 174 -10.55 -6.49 -10.23
CA LEU A 174 -11.56 -5.47 -9.95
C LEU A 174 -12.03 -5.51 -8.49
N GLN A 175 -12.27 -6.69 -7.93
CA GLN A 175 -12.67 -6.83 -6.52
C GLN A 175 -11.59 -6.28 -5.57
N MET A 176 -10.32 -6.58 -5.85
CA MET A 176 -9.19 -6.04 -5.09
C MET A 176 -9.09 -4.51 -5.26
N GLU A 177 -9.23 -4.00 -6.48
CA GLU A 177 -9.18 -2.57 -6.79
C GLU A 177 -10.28 -1.76 -6.08
N ARG A 178 -11.45 -2.36 -5.86
CA ARG A 178 -12.58 -1.73 -5.15
C ARG A 178 -12.40 -1.57 -3.65
N LEU A 179 -11.45 -2.27 -3.03
CA LEU A 179 -11.19 -2.09 -1.61
C LEU A 179 -10.73 -0.65 -1.36
N PRO A 180 -11.01 -0.04 -0.20
CA PRO A 180 -10.52 1.31 0.10
C PRO A 180 -9.02 1.28 0.45
N GLY A 181 -8.30 2.37 0.13
CA GLY A 181 -6.89 2.57 0.46
C GLY A 181 -5.97 2.79 -0.74
N GLN A 182 -4.75 3.25 -0.49
CA GLN A 182 -3.75 3.55 -1.53
C GLN A 182 -3.36 2.28 -2.30
N SER A 183 -3.28 2.35 -3.63
CA SER A 183 -2.72 1.24 -4.41
C SER A 183 -1.19 1.31 -4.38
N LEU A 184 -0.52 0.20 -4.12
CA LEU A 184 0.93 0.08 -4.25
C LEU A 184 1.23 -0.92 -5.36
N LEU A 185 2.10 -0.58 -6.30
CA LEU A 185 2.38 -1.40 -7.47
C LEU A 185 3.88 -1.55 -7.68
N VAL A 186 4.36 -2.75 -7.92
CA VAL A 186 5.70 -3.01 -8.44
C VAL A 186 5.51 -3.75 -9.75
N SER A 187 5.96 -3.17 -10.86
CA SER A 187 5.86 -3.83 -12.15
C SER A 187 6.93 -3.34 -13.11
N GLU A 188 7.29 -4.19 -14.07
CA GLU A 188 8.30 -3.84 -15.06
C GLU A 188 7.85 -2.65 -15.94
N TYR A 189 6.59 -2.66 -16.37
CA TYR A 189 5.99 -1.66 -17.24
C TYR A 189 4.80 -0.95 -16.57
N PRO A 190 4.38 0.22 -17.09
CA PRO A 190 3.19 0.89 -16.59
C PRO A 190 1.94 0.00 -16.73
N SER A 191 1.07 0.06 -15.73
CA SER A 191 -0.18 -0.71 -15.71
C SER A 191 -1.02 -0.42 -16.96
N HIS A 192 -1.74 -1.42 -17.47
CA HIS A 192 -2.64 -1.20 -18.61
C HIS A 192 -3.74 -0.17 -18.30
N LEU A 193 -4.05 0.08 -17.03
CA LEU A 193 -5.01 1.09 -16.59
C LEU A 193 -4.50 2.53 -16.76
N THR A 194 -3.21 2.73 -17.06
CA THR A 194 -2.62 4.05 -17.34
C THR A 194 -2.69 4.44 -18.81
N HIS A 195 -3.45 3.72 -19.63
CA HIS A 195 -3.79 4.20 -20.97
C HIS A 195 -4.89 5.28 -20.90
N PRO A 196 -4.98 6.14 -21.93
CA PRO A 196 -6.13 7.04 -22.07
C PRO A 196 -7.46 6.26 -22.03
N PRO A 197 -8.51 6.79 -21.37
CA PRO A 197 -9.82 6.13 -21.29
C PRO A 197 -10.39 5.74 -22.67
N GLU A 198 -10.11 6.53 -23.71
CA GLU A 198 -10.54 6.30 -25.09
C GLU A 198 -10.01 4.98 -25.65
N ALA A 199 -8.76 4.60 -25.30
CA ALA A 199 -8.15 3.35 -25.76
C ALA A 199 -8.83 2.11 -25.14
N HIS A 200 -9.45 2.26 -23.97
CA HIS A 200 -10.24 1.21 -23.35
C HIS A 200 -11.62 1.09 -23.98
N LYS A 201 -12.25 2.23 -24.33
CA LYS A 201 -13.57 2.26 -24.97
C LYS A 201 -13.55 1.73 -26.41
N SER A 202 -12.50 2.03 -27.16
CA SER A 202 -12.34 1.58 -28.55
C SER A 202 -12.07 0.08 -28.68
N GLY A 203 -11.73 -0.60 -27.57
CA GLY A 203 -11.29 -1.99 -27.60
C GLY A 203 -9.92 -2.19 -28.24
N GLU A 204 -9.18 -1.11 -28.50
CA GLU A 204 -7.83 -1.13 -29.10
C GLU A 204 -6.84 -1.98 -28.29
N LEU A 205 -7.05 -2.06 -26.97
CA LEU A 205 -6.20 -2.81 -26.04
C LEU A 205 -6.63 -4.28 -25.88
N VAL A 206 -7.73 -4.68 -26.52
CA VAL A 206 -8.20 -6.07 -26.55
C VAL A 206 -7.32 -6.83 -27.54
N GLY A 207 -6.32 -7.55 -27.04
CA GLY A 207 -5.58 -8.50 -27.86
C GLY A 207 -6.49 -9.65 -28.35
N SER A 208 -5.93 -10.62 -29.07
CA SER A 208 -6.62 -11.83 -29.56
C SER A 208 -7.01 -12.83 -28.45
N ARG A 209 -7.23 -12.34 -27.21
CA ARG A 209 -7.43 -13.14 -26.00
C ARG A 209 -8.81 -13.78 -25.90
N PHE A 210 -9.77 -13.27 -26.67
CA PHE A 210 -11.15 -13.73 -26.68
C PHE A 210 -11.56 -14.05 -28.11
N ILE A 211 -11.90 -15.31 -28.36
CA ILE A 211 -12.47 -15.84 -29.60
C ILE A 211 -13.96 -15.54 -29.63
N THR A 212 -14.64 -15.56 -28.47
CA THR A 212 -16.09 -15.34 -28.40
C THR A 212 -16.45 -13.87 -28.16
N ASP A 213 -17.37 -13.33 -28.96
CA ASP A 213 -17.85 -11.95 -28.82
C ASP A 213 -18.56 -11.71 -27.47
N ALA A 214 -19.28 -12.71 -26.96
CA ALA A 214 -19.98 -12.60 -25.67
C ALA A 214 -19.01 -12.37 -24.51
N LEU A 215 -17.94 -13.18 -24.39
CA LEU A 215 -16.94 -13.00 -23.34
C LEU A 215 -16.11 -11.74 -23.58
N ARG A 216 -15.84 -11.38 -24.83
CA ARG A 216 -15.19 -10.11 -25.17
C ARG A 216 -15.98 -8.90 -24.65
N GLN A 217 -17.30 -8.88 -24.83
CA GLN A 217 -18.15 -7.78 -24.32
C GLN A 217 -18.20 -7.76 -22.78
N GLN A 218 -18.26 -8.92 -22.13
CA GLN A 218 -18.17 -8.99 -20.67
C GLN A 218 -16.83 -8.48 -20.15
N TRP A 219 -15.73 -8.87 -20.79
CA TRP A 219 -14.40 -8.38 -20.47
C TRP A 219 -14.28 -6.87 -20.65
N LEU A 220 -14.80 -6.31 -21.74
CA LEU A 220 -14.84 -4.86 -21.97
C LEU A 220 -15.59 -4.15 -20.84
N SER A 221 -16.73 -4.69 -20.39
CA SER A 221 -17.50 -4.16 -19.26
C SER A 221 -16.70 -4.21 -17.95
N VAL A 222 -16.05 -5.33 -17.65
CA VAL A 222 -15.20 -5.48 -16.45
C VAL A 222 -14.02 -4.53 -16.50
N ASN A 223 -13.31 -4.48 -17.63
CA ASN A 223 -12.15 -3.61 -17.80
C ASN A 223 -12.53 -2.13 -17.70
N TRP A 224 -13.68 -1.72 -18.25
CA TRP A 224 -14.17 -0.34 -18.07
C TRP A 224 -14.46 -0.02 -16.60
N LYS A 225 -15.10 -0.92 -15.84
CA LYS A 225 -15.30 -0.74 -14.39
C LYS A 225 -13.98 -0.62 -13.64
N ARG A 226 -12.94 -1.35 -14.07
CA ARG A 226 -11.58 -1.23 -13.49
C ARG A 226 -10.97 0.13 -13.77
N VAL A 227 -11.13 0.66 -14.98
CA VAL A 227 -10.71 2.03 -15.33
C VAL A 227 -11.42 3.04 -14.45
N GLU A 228 -12.75 3.00 -14.34
CA GLU A 228 -13.52 3.89 -13.46
C GLU A 228 -13.05 3.81 -12.00
N THR A 229 -12.87 2.58 -11.50
CA THR A 229 -12.37 2.33 -10.15
C THR A 229 -10.95 2.87 -9.94
N PHE A 230 -10.09 2.78 -10.96
CA PHE A 230 -8.73 3.30 -10.92
C PHE A 230 -8.73 4.83 -10.76
N TYR A 231 -9.43 5.57 -11.62
CA TYR A 231 -9.50 7.04 -11.54
C TYR A 231 -10.13 7.49 -10.22
N HIS A 232 -11.23 6.87 -9.80
CA HIS A 232 -11.86 7.16 -8.51
C HIS A 232 -10.90 6.95 -7.33
N ASN A 233 -10.10 5.88 -7.37
CA ASN A 233 -9.12 5.62 -6.33
C ASN A 233 -7.91 6.56 -6.36
N LEU A 234 -7.48 7.01 -7.54
CA LEU A 234 -6.40 8.02 -7.63
C LEU A 234 -6.81 9.31 -6.92
N GLU A 235 -8.06 9.73 -7.08
CA GLU A 235 -8.63 10.91 -6.41
C GLU A 235 -8.70 10.73 -4.89
N LEU A 236 -9.23 9.59 -4.44
CA LEU A 236 -9.50 9.39 -3.01
C LEU A 236 -8.27 8.95 -2.20
N TYR A 237 -7.43 8.10 -2.77
CA TYR A 237 -6.41 7.36 -2.03
C TYR A 237 -5.01 7.50 -2.64
N GLY A 238 -4.92 7.92 -3.91
CA GLY A 238 -3.67 7.93 -4.65
C GLY A 238 -3.14 6.54 -5.00
N GLN A 239 -1.94 6.52 -5.57
CA GLN A 239 -1.18 5.29 -5.85
C GLN A 239 0.31 5.60 -5.86
N ARG A 240 1.11 4.65 -5.38
CA ARG A 240 2.56 4.63 -5.59
C ARG A 240 2.96 3.43 -6.42
N SER A 241 3.79 3.63 -7.43
CA SER A 241 4.30 2.52 -8.23
C SER A 241 5.80 2.55 -8.42
N ILE A 242 6.45 1.38 -8.36
CA ILE A 242 7.87 1.19 -8.60
C ILE A 242 8.03 0.47 -9.94
N HIS A 243 8.82 1.07 -10.83
CA HIS A 243 9.12 0.53 -12.15
C HIS A 243 10.62 0.48 -12.40
N CYS A 244 11.06 -0.43 -13.27
CA CYS A 244 12.45 -0.47 -13.70
C CYS A 244 12.71 0.59 -14.77
N LYS A 245 13.69 1.46 -14.51
CA LYS A 245 14.08 2.56 -15.41
C LYS A 245 14.48 2.04 -16.79
N ALA A 246 15.33 1.00 -16.82
CA ALA A 246 15.77 0.36 -18.06
C ALA A 246 14.61 -0.28 -18.83
N SER A 247 13.64 -0.87 -18.13
CA SER A 247 12.47 -1.46 -18.78
C SER A 247 11.53 -0.40 -19.37
N VAL A 248 11.32 0.73 -18.69
CA VAL A 248 10.53 1.84 -19.23
C VAL A 248 11.21 2.47 -20.47
N GLN A 249 12.55 2.55 -20.48
CA GLN A 249 13.30 2.96 -21.68
C GLN A 249 13.11 1.98 -22.83
N ARG A 250 13.32 0.69 -22.57
CA ARG A 250 13.11 -0.39 -23.53
C ARG A 250 11.68 -0.42 -24.08
N TYR A 251 10.70 -0.10 -23.24
CA TYR A 251 9.30 0.01 -23.62
C TYR A 251 9.03 1.04 -24.73
N LEU A 252 9.94 1.98 -24.97
CA LEU A 252 9.81 2.98 -26.02
C LEU A 252 10.74 2.74 -27.22
N GLN A 253 11.47 1.63 -27.25
CA GLN A 253 12.32 1.26 -28.38
C GLN A 253 11.49 0.65 -29.54
N ARG A 254 11.94 0.91 -30.77
CA ARG A 254 11.28 0.44 -32.01
C ARG A 254 11.41 -1.06 -32.21
N ASP A 255 12.57 -1.62 -31.90
CA ASP A 255 12.93 -3.03 -32.03
C ASP A 255 12.43 -3.91 -30.88
N PHE A 256 11.83 -3.31 -29.85
CA PHE A 256 11.23 -4.05 -28.75
C PHE A 256 9.95 -4.77 -29.18
N SER A 257 9.98 -6.11 -29.13
CA SER A 257 8.81 -6.98 -29.33
C SER A 257 7.80 -6.75 -28.21
N HIS A 258 6.63 -6.21 -28.57
CA HIS A 258 5.53 -5.98 -27.63
C HIS A 258 4.19 -6.11 -28.33
N ARG A 259 3.17 -6.56 -27.58
CA ARG A 259 1.78 -6.68 -28.09
C ARG A 259 1.13 -5.36 -28.50
N LEU A 260 1.66 -4.23 -28.02
CA LEU A 260 1.21 -2.88 -28.36
C LEU A 260 2.19 -2.22 -29.33
N THR A 261 1.65 -1.49 -30.30
CA THR A 261 2.44 -0.71 -31.24
C THR A 261 3.26 0.36 -30.51
N LEU A 262 4.36 0.81 -31.10
CA LEU A 262 5.17 1.89 -30.50
C LEU A 262 4.34 3.15 -30.25
N GLU A 263 3.40 3.48 -31.15
CA GLU A 263 2.51 4.62 -30.98
C GLU A 263 1.59 4.46 -29.76
N GLN A 264 1.01 3.28 -29.55
CA GLN A 264 0.19 2.99 -28.37
C GLN A 264 1.02 3.09 -27.08
N ARG A 265 2.25 2.57 -27.09
CA ARG A 265 3.19 2.65 -25.96
C ARG A 265 3.54 4.09 -25.63
N ARG A 266 3.84 4.91 -26.65
CA ARG A 266 4.11 6.35 -26.49
C ARG A 266 2.88 7.11 -25.97
N ARG A 267 1.68 6.81 -26.48
CA ARG A 267 0.41 7.37 -25.97
C ARG A 267 0.19 7.02 -24.49
N GLN A 268 0.53 5.80 -24.08
CA GLN A 268 0.45 5.41 -22.67
C GLN A 268 1.39 6.23 -21.79
N ILE A 269 2.66 6.40 -22.19
CA ILE A 269 3.62 7.19 -21.41
C ILE A 269 3.22 8.68 -21.37
N ALA A 270 2.71 9.23 -22.47
CA ALA A 270 2.19 10.59 -22.50
C ALA A 270 1.03 10.77 -21.52
N HIS A 271 0.09 9.82 -21.50
CA HIS A 271 -1.02 9.84 -20.55
C HIS A 271 -0.56 9.62 -19.11
N TRP A 272 0.46 8.79 -18.91
CA TRP A 272 1.03 8.54 -17.59
C TRP A 272 1.64 9.80 -16.99
N ILE A 273 2.27 10.65 -17.82
CA ILE A 273 2.70 12.01 -17.44
C ILE A 273 1.49 12.86 -17.02
N THR A 274 0.41 12.87 -17.80
CA THR A 274 -0.83 13.59 -17.44
C THR A 274 -1.40 13.13 -16.09
N LEU A 275 -1.39 11.83 -15.81
CA LEU A 275 -1.84 11.29 -14.53
C LEU A 275 -0.96 11.78 -13.38
N LEU A 276 0.37 11.78 -13.56
CA LEU A 276 1.29 12.35 -12.57
C LEU A 276 0.95 13.82 -12.35
N GLU A 277 0.83 14.63 -13.39
CA GLU A 277 0.51 16.05 -13.24
C GLU A 277 -0.85 16.33 -12.57
N SER A 278 -1.84 15.46 -12.82
CA SER A 278 -3.23 15.72 -12.42
C SER A 278 -3.57 15.24 -11.00
N TYR A 279 -2.82 14.28 -10.45
CA TYR A 279 -3.14 13.64 -9.17
C TYR A 279 -2.00 13.79 -8.16
N ASP A 280 -2.21 14.59 -7.12
CA ASP A 280 -1.19 14.92 -6.10
C ASP A 280 -0.55 13.68 -5.47
N HIS A 281 -1.37 12.67 -5.16
CA HIS A 281 -0.95 11.44 -4.51
C HIS A 281 -0.69 10.28 -5.48
N TYR A 282 -0.55 10.58 -6.77
CA TYR A 282 -0.04 9.62 -7.75
C TYR A 282 1.47 9.81 -7.91
N GLN A 283 2.25 8.80 -7.52
CA GLN A 283 3.71 8.88 -7.52
C GLN A 283 4.31 7.64 -8.15
N VAL A 284 5.47 7.85 -8.77
CA VAL A 284 6.22 6.82 -9.48
C VAL A 284 7.66 6.85 -9.00
N GLY A 285 8.19 5.70 -8.63
CA GLY A 285 9.60 5.48 -8.36
C GLY A 285 10.23 4.66 -9.48
N LEU A 286 11.39 5.10 -9.96
CA LEU A 286 12.18 4.44 -10.99
C LEU A 286 13.37 3.74 -10.33
N ALA A 287 13.28 2.43 -10.18
CA ALA A 287 14.36 1.61 -9.67
C ALA A 287 15.31 1.18 -10.80
N GLU A 288 16.57 0.92 -10.46
CA GLU A 288 17.57 0.41 -11.40
C GLU A 288 17.40 -1.10 -11.68
N THR A 289 16.77 -1.83 -10.76
CA THR A 289 16.59 -3.28 -10.87
C THR A 289 15.20 -3.66 -11.36
N THR A 290 15.14 -4.60 -12.31
CA THR A 290 13.88 -5.20 -12.75
C THR A 290 13.28 -6.07 -11.65
N PRO A 291 11.99 -5.89 -11.30
CA PRO A 291 11.35 -6.75 -10.32
C PRO A 291 11.21 -8.17 -10.89
N ALA A 292 11.60 -9.18 -10.11
CA ALA A 292 11.42 -10.58 -10.53
C ALA A 292 9.94 -10.98 -10.60
N LEU A 293 9.10 -10.31 -9.82
CA LEU A 293 7.68 -10.56 -9.65
C LEU A 293 6.94 -9.23 -9.68
N GLU A 294 5.78 -9.19 -10.30
CA GLU A 294 4.91 -8.02 -10.18
C GLU A 294 4.03 -8.16 -8.97
N LEU A 295 3.93 -7.09 -8.20
CA LEU A 295 3.20 -7.03 -6.96
C LEU A 295 2.19 -5.90 -7.04
N LYS A 296 0.94 -6.20 -6.76
CA LYS A 296 -0.10 -5.22 -6.50
C LYS A 296 -0.52 -5.36 -5.05
N LEU A 297 -0.53 -4.27 -4.30
CA LEU A 297 -1.16 -4.19 -3.00
C LEU A 297 -2.28 -3.18 -3.01
N LYS A 298 -3.26 -3.42 -2.14
CA LYS A 298 -4.28 -2.43 -1.80
C LYS A 298 -4.16 -2.11 -0.31
N GLY A 299 -3.44 -1.03 -0.03
CA GLY A 299 -3.01 -0.65 1.31
C GLY A 299 -2.38 -1.85 2.04
N THR A 300 -2.98 -2.19 3.17
CA THR A 300 -2.55 -3.30 4.04
C THR A 300 -3.58 -4.44 4.08
N VAL A 301 -4.46 -4.54 3.08
CA VAL A 301 -5.60 -5.49 3.09
C VAL A 301 -5.35 -6.74 2.26
N GLN A 302 -4.86 -6.55 1.04
CA GLN A 302 -4.61 -7.63 0.08
C GLN A 302 -3.35 -7.36 -0.72
N ALA A 303 -2.67 -8.45 -1.06
CA ALA A 303 -1.55 -8.45 -1.98
C ALA A 303 -1.81 -9.49 -3.07
N MET A 304 -1.62 -9.11 -4.32
CA MET A 304 -1.70 -9.99 -5.46
C MET A 304 -0.38 -9.94 -6.22
N MET A 305 0.18 -11.10 -6.49
CA MET A 305 1.45 -11.23 -7.18
C MET A 305 1.28 -12.05 -8.44
N ARG A 306 2.07 -11.72 -9.46
CA ARG A 306 2.26 -12.57 -10.63
C ARG A 306 3.73 -12.58 -11.03
N SER A 307 4.09 -13.53 -11.89
CA SER A 307 5.38 -13.47 -12.58
C SER A 307 5.51 -12.13 -13.30
N ALA A 308 6.71 -11.55 -13.31
CA ALA A 308 7.04 -10.48 -14.24
C ALA A 308 6.78 -11.01 -15.65
N CYS A 309 5.67 -10.55 -16.23
CA CYS A 309 5.29 -11.00 -17.54
C CYS A 309 6.39 -10.49 -18.46
N ARG A 310 7.19 -11.36 -19.06
CA ARG A 310 7.99 -10.92 -20.19
C ARG A 310 6.99 -10.67 -21.30
N TYR A 311 6.54 -9.41 -21.42
CA TYR A 311 5.65 -8.93 -22.49
C TYR A 311 6.23 -9.14 -23.90
N GLU A 312 7.42 -9.75 -23.97
CA GLU A 312 8.25 -10.07 -25.12
C GLU A 312 7.66 -11.17 -26.02
N ASP A 313 6.83 -12.09 -25.49
CA ASP A 313 6.14 -13.09 -26.33
C ASP A 313 5.01 -13.83 -25.57
N ASP A 314 3.76 -13.76 -26.03
CA ASP A 314 2.64 -14.62 -25.58
C ASP A 314 2.89 -16.12 -25.94
N ARG A 315 4.03 -16.44 -26.58
CA ARG A 315 4.44 -17.79 -26.98
C ARG A 315 5.16 -18.57 -25.89
N TRP A 316 5.58 -17.92 -24.80
CA TRP A 316 6.17 -18.65 -23.67
C TRP A 316 5.09 -19.44 -22.94
N PRO A 317 5.29 -20.74 -22.68
CA PRO A 317 4.30 -21.52 -21.99
C PRO A 317 4.12 -20.97 -20.57
N HIS A 318 2.89 -20.56 -20.25
CA HIS A 318 2.53 -20.15 -18.91
C HIS A 318 2.30 -21.40 -18.04
N TRP A 319 3.12 -21.58 -17.02
CA TRP A 319 2.97 -22.68 -16.07
C TRP A 319 2.39 -22.19 -14.75
N GLY A 320 1.36 -22.88 -14.28
CA GLY A 320 0.75 -22.61 -12.98
C GLY A 320 -0.23 -21.42 -12.96
N PRO A 321 -0.49 -20.84 -11.77
CA PRO A 321 -1.46 -19.76 -11.63
C PRO A 321 -0.94 -18.47 -12.26
N ARG A 322 -1.86 -17.68 -12.83
CA ARG A 322 -1.54 -16.34 -13.31
C ARG A 322 -1.34 -15.36 -12.18
N TYR A 323 -2.13 -15.48 -11.11
CA TYR A 323 -1.97 -14.68 -9.91
C TYR A 323 -2.00 -15.54 -8.66
N VAL A 324 -1.25 -15.11 -7.66
CA VAL A 324 -1.33 -15.59 -6.30
C VAL A 324 -1.85 -14.44 -5.44
N LEU A 325 -2.95 -14.65 -4.72
CA LEU A 325 -3.61 -13.64 -3.90
C LEU A 325 -3.49 -14.01 -2.42
N TRP A 326 -2.89 -13.11 -1.64
CA TRP A 326 -2.83 -13.17 -0.18
C TRP A 326 -3.90 -12.28 0.42
N VAL A 327 -4.63 -12.85 1.37
CA VAL A 327 -5.67 -12.15 2.15
C VAL A 327 -5.39 -12.18 3.64
N ASP A 328 -4.33 -12.84 4.09
CA ASP A 328 -3.93 -12.83 5.49
C ASP A 328 -3.13 -11.56 5.84
N GLU A 329 -3.47 -10.99 6.99
CA GLU A 329 -2.96 -9.69 7.43
C GLU A 329 -1.42 -9.67 7.51
N THR A 330 -0.80 -10.71 8.11
CA THR A 330 0.65 -10.77 8.31
C THR A 330 1.43 -10.78 6.99
N SER A 331 1.04 -11.60 6.01
CA SER A 331 1.72 -11.62 4.71
C SER A 331 1.57 -10.29 3.98
N VAL A 332 0.37 -9.69 4.02
CA VAL A 332 0.13 -8.40 3.36
C VAL A 332 1.00 -7.29 3.99
N PHE A 333 1.14 -7.24 5.32
CA PHE A 333 2.05 -6.29 5.97
C PHE A 333 3.53 -6.54 5.65
N ARG A 334 3.94 -7.79 5.40
CA ARG A 334 5.30 -8.09 4.92
C ARG A 334 5.52 -7.54 3.51
N PHE A 335 4.59 -7.78 2.59
CA PHE A 335 4.66 -7.21 1.24
C PHE A 335 4.68 -5.69 1.29
N PHE A 336 3.86 -5.09 2.14
CA PHE A 336 3.82 -3.66 2.38
C PHE A 336 5.16 -3.13 2.90
N LEU A 337 5.74 -3.74 3.94
CA LEU A 337 7.03 -3.31 4.49
C LEU A 337 8.15 -3.41 3.46
N ASN A 338 8.17 -4.50 2.69
CA ASN A 338 9.12 -4.67 1.59
C ASN A 338 8.94 -3.60 0.50
N PHE A 339 7.69 -3.24 0.17
CA PHE A 339 7.41 -2.15 -0.75
C PHE A 339 7.93 -0.81 -0.22
N GLU A 340 7.65 -0.47 1.04
CA GLU A 340 8.10 0.79 1.63
C GLU A 340 9.62 0.88 1.71
N ASN A 341 10.30 -0.22 2.06
CA ASN A 341 11.77 -0.29 2.06
C ASN A 341 12.34 -0.15 0.64
N ALA A 342 11.72 -0.78 -0.36
CA ALA A 342 12.11 -0.63 -1.76
C ALA A 342 11.89 0.80 -2.25
N TRP A 343 10.78 1.43 -1.86
CA TRP A 343 10.49 2.84 -2.16
C TRP A 343 11.52 3.79 -1.55
N ASP A 344 11.97 3.50 -0.32
CA ASP A 344 12.97 4.30 0.38
C ASP A 344 14.40 4.09 -0.10
N ALA A 345 14.68 2.95 -0.76
CA ALA A 345 15.94 2.70 -1.42
C ALA A 345 16.07 3.42 -2.78
N ILE A 346 14.97 3.88 -3.39
CA ILE A 346 15.03 4.63 -4.66
C ILE A 346 15.60 6.03 -4.39
N PRO A 347 16.63 6.46 -5.15
CA PRO A 347 17.21 7.80 -4.99
C PRO A 347 16.14 8.90 -5.12
N PRO A 348 16.22 10.01 -4.37
CA PRO A 348 15.24 11.09 -4.45
C PRO A 348 14.97 11.58 -5.88
N GLN A 349 16.00 11.73 -6.72
CA GLN A 349 15.82 12.16 -8.11
C GLN A 349 15.03 11.17 -8.99
N ASP A 350 14.90 9.91 -8.57
CA ASP A 350 14.21 8.86 -9.33
C ASP A 350 12.82 8.52 -8.76
N ARG A 351 12.41 9.19 -7.67
CA ARG A 351 11.06 9.07 -7.08
C ARG A 351 10.36 10.40 -6.82
N ASP A 352 11.09 11.51 -6.97
CA ASP A 352 10.49 12.82 -7.00
C ASP A 352 9.62 12.97 -8.25
N LYS A 353 8.43 13.53 -8.03
CA LYS A 353 7.38 13.57 -9.04
C LYS A 353 7.77 14.43 -10.23
N GLU A 354 8.39 15.59 -10.00
CA GLU A 354 8.79 16.51 -11.07
C GLU A 354 9.97 15.97 -11.86
N GLU A 355 10.94 15.37 -11.17
CA GLU A 355 12.09 14.71 -11.80
C GLU A 355 11.66 13.54 -12.69
N VAL A 356 10.75 12.70 -12.20
CA VAL A 356 10.21 11.57 -12.98
C VAL A 356 9.43 12.06 -14.20
N ILE A 357 8.58 13.09 -14.06
CA ILE A 357 7.88 13.70 -15.20
C ILE A 357 8.88 14.22 -16.23
N ARG A 358 9.93 14.93 -15.79
CA ARG A 358 10.96 15.47 -16.67
C ARG A 358 11.67 14.37 -17.44
N TRP A 359 12.07 13.29 -16.74
CA TRP A 359 12.70 12.13 -17.35
C TRP A 359 11.80 11.45 -18.38
N LEU A 360 10.53 11.21 -18.06
CA LEU A 360 9.56 10.60 -19.00
C LEU A 360 9.35 11.47 -20.25
N ARG A 361 9.29 12.80 -20.10
CA ARG A 361 9.20 13.74 -21.22
C ARG A 361 10.44 13.66 -22.11
N THR A 362 11.64 13.62 -21.53
CA THR A 362 12.89 13.44 -22.27
C THR A 362 12.88 12.14 -23.08
N LEU A 363 12.39 11.04 -22.51
CA LEU A 363 12.25 9.77 -23.23
C LEU A 363 11.27 9.86 -24.40
N LEU A 364 10.15 10.57 -24.25
CA LEU A 364 9.22 10.77 -25.36
C LEU A 364 9.82 11.62 -26.49
N SER A 365 10.64 12.62 -26.17
CA SER A 365 11.24 13.51 -27.17
C SER A 365 12.36 12.88 -28.01
N HIS A 366 13.00 11.81 -27.53
CA HIS A 366 14.06 11.12 -28.26
C HIS A 366 13.49 9.85 -28.91
N PRO A 367 13.32 9.81 -30.24
CA PRO A 367 12.95 8.57 -30.90
C PRO A 367 14.14 7.60 -30.82
N GLY A 368 14.03 6.60 -29.94
CA GLY A 368 14.84 5.39 -30.01
C GLY A 368 14.52 4.54 -31.23
#